data_AF-A0A7J8CFA0-F1
#
_entry.id   AF-A0A7J8CFA0-F1
#
_cell.length_a   1.000
_cell.length_b   1.000
_cell.length_c   1.000
_cell.angle_alpha   90.00
_cell.angle_beta   90.00
_cell.angle_gamma   90.00
#
_symmetry.space_group_name_H-M   'P 1'
#
loop_
_entity.id
_entity.type
_entity.pdbx_description
1 polymer ?
#
loop_
_entity_poly.entity_id
_entity_poly.type
_entity_poly.pdbx_seq_one_letter_code
_entity_poly.pdbx_strand_id
1 'polypeptide(L)'
;MVWGAFVQQQHAPAQGEEQQSQPGTQDPQSPAGPPTAAQTEALSRLFNSVKTLTAKEELLQTLRTHLILHVARTHGYSKVMTGDSCTRLAIKLMTSLALGRGAFLAWDTGFSDERHGDVVVVRPMRDHTLKEVAFYNRLFGVPSVFTPAIDTKASEKASIHRLMEAFMLRLQAQFPSTVSTVYRTSEKLVKAPRDSGAAGPQGPRCLLCMCTLDIDTADSATAFGAQTSHLSQMQPPTPPAETPTVPCCSAGVGRAQSCCQGAGPCGRKDPRGHVIEQLCYGCRVNMKDLPSLDPLPPYILAEAQLRSQRAWVSQEIQEYLIEDSDDEVHTSES
;
A
#
# COMPACT_ATOMS: atom_id res chain seq x y z
N MET A 1 -20.04 -3.70 -0.40
CA MET A 1 -20.11 -2.43 0.35
C MET A 1 -18.78 -1.71 0.22
N VAL A 2 -18.85 -0.41 -0.06
CA VAL A 2 -17.90 0.36 -0.87
C VAL A 2 -16.75 0.89 -0.02
N TRP A 3 -15.51 0.49 -0.33
CA TRP A 3 -14.28 1.04 0.27
C TRP A 3 -14.11 2.56 -0.01
N GLY A 4 -14.82 3.09 -1.01
CA GLY A 4 -14.91 4.53 -1.30
C GLY A 4 -15.52 5.39 -0.17
N ALA A 5 -16.48 4.87 0.60
CA ALA A 5 -17.04 5.59 1.76
C ALA A 5 -16.11 5.56 2.99
N PHE A 6 -15.02 4.81 2.92
CA PHE A 6 -14.09 4.53 4.03
C PHE A 6 -12.87 5.46 4.05
N VAL A 7 -12.71 6.32 3.02
CA VAL A 7 -11.71 7.40 3.01
C VAL A 7 -12.34 8.77 3.33
N GLN A 8 -13.66 8.90 3.20
CA GLN A 8 -14.32 10.22 3.17
C GLN A 8 -15.31 10.38 4.32
N GLN A 9 -14.78 10.55 5.53
CA GLN A 9 -15.54 11.16 6.62
C GLN A 9 -14.63 12.05 7.46
N GLN A 10 -14.27 13.20 6.88
CA GLN A 10 -13.85 14.38 7.63
C GLN A 10 -14.70 15.56 7.14
N HIS A 11 -15.13 16.38 8.10
CA HIS A 11 -15.99 17.58 8.03
C HIS A 11 -17.48 17.41 8.39
N ALA A 12 -17.77 17.63 9.68
CA ALA A 12 -18.89 18.45 10.13
C ALA A 12 -18.44 19.20 11.41
N PRO A 13 -18.68 20.53 11.54
CA PRO A 13 -18.28 21.27 12.73
C PRO A 13 -19.28 21.03 13.87
N ALA A 14 -18.77 20.79 15.08
CA ALA A 14 -19.58 20.74 16.29
C ALA A 14 -19.84 22.18 16.78
N GLN A 15 -21.08 22.63 16.66
CA GLN A 15 -21.64 23.65 17.55
C GLN A 15 -22.32 22.92 18.71
N GLY A 16 -22.02 23.36 19.93
CA GLY A 16 -22.56 22.78 21.15
C GLY A 16 -24.00 23.20 21.38
N GLU A 17 -24.78 22.29 21.96
CA GLU A 17 -25.80 22.58 22.96
C GLU A 17 -26.14 21.27 23.69
N GLU A 18 -26.09 21.34 25.03
CA GLU A 18 -26.50 20.27 25.95
C GLU A 18 -28.01 20.04 25.86
N GLN A 19 -28.44 18.84 25.50
CA GLN A 19 -29.76 18.35 25.92
C GLN A 19 -29.78 16.83 26.06
N GLN A 20 -30.13 16.39 27.26
CA GLN A 20 -30.37 15.00 27.64
C GLN A 20 -31.53 14.40 26.83
N SER A 21 -31.28 13.27 26.18
CA SER A 21 -32.31 12.29 25.84
C SER A 21 -31.66 10.94 25.53
N GLN A 22 -32.02 9.91 26.32
CA GLN A 22 -31.73 8.51 26.00
C GLN A 22 -32.36 8.13 24.65
N PRO A 23 -31.70 7.23 23.89
CA PRO A 23 -32.51 6.17 23.28
C PRO A 23 -31.79 4.81 23.20
N GLY A 24 -32.57 3.77 23.52
CA GLY A 24 -32.71 2.57 22.69
C GLY A 24 -31.47 1.70 22.53
N THR A 25 -31.39 0.65 23.33
CA THR A 25 -30.61 -0.56 23.07
C THR A 25 -31.01 -1.16 21.72
N GLN A 26 -30.31 -0.78 20.66
CA GLN A 26 -30.25 -1.56 19.43
C GLN A 26 -28.88 -2.21 19.40
N ASP A 27 -28.87 -3.52 19.67
CA ASP A 27 -27.70 -4.37 19.50
C ASP A 27 -27.12 -4.20 18.08
N PRO A 28 -25.86 -3.80 17.92
CA PRO A 28 -25.16 -3.94 16.66
C PRO A 28 -24.96 -5.43 16.41
N GLN A 29 -25.49 -5.87 15.26
CA GLN A 29 -25.53 -7.25 14.76
C GLN A 29 -24.28 -8.08 15.12
N SER A 30 -24.55 -9.25 15.72
CA SER A 30 -23.56 -10.29 16.02
C SER A 30 -22.87 -10.83 14.74
N PRO A 31 -21.64 -11.37 14.85
CA PRO A 31 -20.66 -11.43 13.78
C PRO A 31 -20.97 -12.50 12.73
N ALA A 32 -20.48 -12.25 11.52
CA ALA A 32 -20.51 -13.15 10.38
C ALA A 32 -20.21 -14.61 10.77
N GLY A 33 -21.06 -15.53 10.30
CA GLY A 33 -20.86 -16.97 10.45
C GLY A 33 -19.51 -17.45 9.89
N PRO A 34 -19.14 -18.73 10.13
CA PRO A 34 -17.89 -19.27 9.62
C PRO A 34 -17.77 -19.06 8.11
N PRO A 35 -16.55 -18.80 7.59
CA PRO A 35 -16.34 -18.50 6.18
C PRO A 35 -16.88 -19.66 5.33
N THR A 36 -17.57 -19.32 4.25
CA THR A 36 -18.12 -20.32 3.33
C THR A 36 -16.98 -21.14 2.70
N ALA A 37 -17.27 -22.40 2.33
CA ALA A 37 -16.29 -23.25 1.67
C ALA A 37 -15.72 -22.61 0.39
N ALA A 38 -16.56 -21.91 -0.38
CA ALA A 38 -16.16 -21.19 -1.58
C ALA A 38 -15.17 -20.04 -1.31
N GLN A 39 -15.38 -19.26 -0.23
CA GLN A 39 -14.47 -18.19 0.17
C GLN A 39 -13.10 -18.74 0.61
N THR A 40 -13.12 -19.86 1.34
CA THR A 40 -11.90 -20.54 1.78
C THR A 40 -11.11 -21.05 0.58
N GLU A 41 -11.78 -21.69 -0.37
CA GLU A 41 -11.16 -22.19 -1.59
C GLU A 41 -10.59 -21.05 -2.46
N ALA A 42 -11.33 -19.94 -2.60
CA ALA A 42 -10.85 -18.76 -3.31
C ALA A 42 -9.57 -18.19 -2.69
N LEU A 43 -9.52 -18.10 -1.35
CA LEU A 43 -8.32 -17.66 -0.63
C LEU A 43 -7.15 -18.63 -0.85
N SER A 44 -7.40 -19.95 -0.79
CA SER A 44 -6.37 -20.96 -1.08
C SER A 44 -5.84 -20.84 -2.51
N ARG A 45 -6.72 -20.63 -3.50
CA ARG A 45 -6.31 -20.42 -4.90
C ARG A 45 -5.41 -19.18 -5.04
N LEU A 46 -5.77 -18.07 -4.37
CA LEU A 46 -4.93 -16.87 -4.33
C LEU A 46 -3.53 -17.17 -3.78
N PHE A 47 -3.42 -17.76 -2.58
CA PHE A 47 -2.11 -18.08 -2.00
C PHE A 47 -1.32 -19.11 -2.80
N ASN A 48 -1.99 -20.03 -3.51
CA ASN A 48 -1.32 -21.01 -4.37
C ASN A 48 -0.77 -20.38 -5.67
N SER A 49 -1.39 -19.31 -6.15
CA SER A 49 -0.94 -18.58 -7.34
C SER A 49 0.32 -17.73 -7.15
N VAL A 50 0.63 -17.34 -5.90
CA VAL A 50 1.82 -16.53 -5.58
C VAL A 50 3.07 -17.39 -5.67
N LYS A 51 4.09 -16.92 -6.40
CA LYS A 51 5.30 -17.69 -6.71
C LYS A 51 6.25 -17.88 -5.51
N THR A 52 6.55 -16.83 -4.77
CA THR A 52 7.58 -16.84 -3.72
C THR A 52 6.96 -16.90 -2.33
N LEU A 53 7.66 -17.51 -1.36
CA LEU A 53 7.18 -17.54 0.03
C LEU A 53 7.14 -16.13 0.65
N THR A 54 8.14 -15.29 0.35
CA THR A 54 8.17 -13.88 0.76
C THR A 54 6.91 -13.13 0.33
N ALA A 55 6.50 -13.25 -0.95
CA ALA A 55 5.30 -12.59 -1.43
C ALA A 55 4.02 -13.13 -0.76
N LYS A 56 3.99 -14.43 -0.40
CA LYS A 56 2.86 -15.01 0.37
C LYS A 56 2.78 -14.44 1.79
N GLU A 57 3.92 -14.28 2.48
CA GLU A 57 3.97 -13.69 3.82
C GLU A 57 3.51 -12.23 3.80
N GLU A 58 3.95 -11.48 2.80
CA GLU A 58 3.58 -10.07 2.59
C GLU A 58 2.10 -9.90 2.24
N LEU A 59 1.57 -10.76 1.36
CA LEU A 59 0.15 -10.77 1.04
C LEU A 59 -0.68 -11.12 2.27
N LEU A 60 -0.28 -12.14 3.03
CA LEU A 60 -0.97 -12.54 4.27
C LEU A 60 -1.02 -11.39 5.28
N GLN A 61 0.11 -10.71 5.48
CA GLN A 61 0.17 -9.59 6.42
C GLN A 61 -0.68 -8.40 5.95
N THR A 62 -0.72 -8.14 4.65
CA THR A 62 -1.55 -7.09 4.04
C THR A 62 -3.04 -7.40 4.26
N LEU A 63 -3.49 -8.59 3.86
CA LEU A 63 -4.88 -9.02 4.00
C LEU A 63 -5.32 -9.06 5.46
N ARG A 64 -4.47 -9.53 6.37
CA ARG A 64 -4.73 -9.51 7.82
C ARG A 64 -4.93 -8.10 8.33
N THR A 65 -4.09 -7.17 7.91
CA THR A 65 -4.21 -5.75 8.31
C THR A 65 -5.53 -5.16 7.81
N HIS A 66 -5.90 -5.43 6.56
CA HIS A 66 -7.17 -4.99 5.99
C HIS A 66 -8.36 -5.53 6.78
N LEU A 67 -8.32 -6.82 7.12
CA LEU A 67 -9.39 -7.47 7.89
C LEU A 67 -9.52 -6.86 9.29
N ILE A 68 -8.41 -6.68 10.01
CA ILE A 68 -8.40 -6.08 11.34
C ILE A 68 -9.00 -4.67 11.28
N LEU A 69 -8.59 -3.88 10.30
CA LEU A 69 -9.08 -2.52 10.09
C LEU A 69 -10.56 -2.48 9.69
N HIS A 70 -11.02 -3.45 8.90
CA HIS A 70 -12.42 -3.58 8.54
C HIS A 70 -13.26 -3.87 9.80
N VAL A 71 -12.87 -4.87 10.59
CA VAL A 71 -13.55 -5.23 11.84
C VAL A 71 -13.54 -4.07 12.84
N ALA A 72 -12.43 -3.33 12.93
CA ALA A 72 -12.35 -2.15 13.79
C ALA A 72 -13.44 -1.13 13.42
N ARG A 73 -13.57 -0.82 12.13
CA ARG A 73 -14.55 0.17 11.64
C ARG A 73 -15.98 -0.31 11.74
N THR A 74 -16.27 -1.58 11.43
CA THR A 74 -17.63 -2.12 11.52
C THR A 74 -18.18 -2.07 12.93
N HIS A 75 -17.30 -2.16 13.94
CA HIS A 75 -17.66 -2.06 15.35
C HIS A 75 -17.41 -0.67 15.96
N GLY A 76 -16.99 0.32 15.16
CA GLY A 76 -16.73 1.69 15.64
C GLY A 76 -15.51 1.82 16.58
N TYR A 77 -14.56 0.89 16.53
CA TYR A 77 -13.33 0.97 17.31
C TYR A 77 -12.34 1.97 16.69
N SER A 78 -11.93 2.97 17.47
CA SER A 78 -10.94 3.99 17.06
C SER A 78 -9.49 3.57 17.28
N LYS A 79 -9.23 2.53 18.08
CA LYS A 79 -7.87 2.07 18.42
C LYS A 79 -7.79 0.55 18.35
N VAL A 80 -6.70 0.06 17.75
CA VAL A 80 -6.36 -1.37 17.68
C VAL A 80 -5.02 -1.59 18.34
N MET A 81 -4.95 -2.48 19.32
CA MET A 81 -3.70 -2.83 19.99
C MET A 81 -3.10 -4.10 19.38
N THR A 82 -1.84 -4.06 18.93
CA THR A 82 -1.13 -5.24 18.42
C THR A 82 -0.11 -5.76 19.44
N GLY A 83 0.13 -7.08 19.42
CA GLY A 83 1.12 -7.76 20.24
C GLY A 83 2.56 -7.66 19.70
N ASP A 84 2.89 -6.56 19.03
CA ASP A 84 4.22 -6.34 18.45
C ASP A 84 5.24 -6.08 19.57
N SER A 85 6.09 -7.07 19.83
CA SER A 85 7.18 -6.98 20.80
C SER A 85 8.42 -6.27 20.21
N CYS A 86 9.33 -5.81 21.07
CA CYS A 86 10.63 -5.23 20.68
C CYS A 86 11.37 -6.12 19.66
N THR A 87 11.40 -7.43 19.92
CA THR A 87 12.04 -8.42 19.03
C THR A 87 11.33 -8.52 17.68
N ARG A 88 9.98 -8.56 17.67
CA ARG A 88 9.20 -8.61 16.43
C ARG A 88 9.39 -7.34 15.61
N LEU A 89 9.44 -6.18 16.25
CA LEU A 89 9.66 -4.90 15.59
C LEU A 89 11.06 -4.77 15.00
N ALA A 90 12.10 -5.23 15.69
CA ALA A 90 13.46 -5.26 15.14
C ALA A 90 13.56 -6.17 13.90
N ILE A 91 12.96 -7.37 13.94
CA ILE A 91 12.90 -8.26 12.78
C ILE A 91 12.12 -7.61 11.63
N LYS A 92 10.95 -7.02 11.92
CA LYS A 92 10.12 -6.33 10.94
C LYS A 92 10.86 -5.16 10.30
N LEU A 93 11.61 -4.37 11.07
CA LEU A 93 12.45 -3.28 10.56
C LEU A 93 13.44 -3.79 9.53
N MET A 94 14.25 -4.80 9.88
CA MET A 94 15.27 -5.36 8.99
C MET A 94 14.64 -5.99 7.74
N THR A 95 13.49 -6.65 7.91
CA THR A 95 12.72 -7.22 6.80
C THR A 95 12.19 -6.13 5.86
N SER A 96 11.58 -5.07 6.40
CA SER A 96 11.08 -3.96 5.59
C SER A 96 12.20 -3.22 4.88
N LEU A 97 13.39 -3.08 5.49
CA LEU A 97 14.59 -2.57 4.83
C LEU A 97 15.00 -3.46 3.64
N ALA A 98 15.11 -4.77 3.86
CA ALA A 98 15.49 -5.73 2.81
C ALA A 98 14.48 -5.77 1.64
N LEU A 99 13.20 -5.48 1.90
CA LEU A 99 12.14 -5.40 0.89
C LEU A 99 12.02 -4.02 0.22
N GLY A 100 12.91 -3.08 0.54
CA GLY A 100 12.89 -1.72 -0.05
C GLY A 100 11.72 -0.86 0.44
N ARG A 101 11.22 -1.10 1.66
CA ARG A 101 10.16 -0.29 2.31
C ARG A 101 10.71 0.74 3.30
N GLY A 102 11.90 1.28 3.01
CA GLY A 102 12.62 2.23 3.87
C GLY A 102 11.84 3.50 4.21
N ALA A 103 11.09 4.03 3.24
CA ALA A 103 10.34 5.29 3.39
C ALA A 103 9.24 5.24 4.47
N PHE A 104 8.79 4.04 4.88
CA PHE A 104 7.64 3.88 5.79
C PHE A 104 8.00 3.27 7.14
N LEU A 105 9.31 3.10 7.42
CA LEU A 105 9.76 2.42 8.62
C LEU A 105 9.30 3.11 9.91
N ALA A 106 9.28 4.44 9.93
CA ALA A 106 8.80 5.22 11.09
C ALA A 106 7.35 4.87 11.46
N TRP A 107 6.50 4.55 10.48
CA TRP A 107 5.11 4.11 10.70
C TRP A 107 5.05 2.65 11.17
N ASP A 108 5.91 1.80 10.60
CA ASP A 108 5.94 0.36 10.87
C ASP A 108 6.47 0.00 12.27
N THR A 109 7.38 0.80 12.83
CA THR A 109 8.07 0.54 14.10
C THR A 109 7.71 1.51 15.24
N GLY A 110 7.08 2.63 14.92
CA GLY A 110 6.63 3.62 15.92
C GLY A 110 5.59 3.06 16.90
N PHE A 111 5.39 3.77 18.02
CA PHE A 111 4.37 3.42 19.01
C PHE A 111 2.96 3.39 18.41
N SER A 112 2.61 4.43 17.66
CA SER A 112 1.32 4.59 16.97
C SER A 112 1.49 4.63 15.46
N ASP A 113 0.53 4.03 14.77
CA ASP A 113 0.37 4.06 13.33
C ASP A 113 -1.00 4.63 12.98
N GLU A 114 -0.96 5.87 12.49
CA GLU A 114 -2.14 6.68 12.20
C GLU A 114 -2.40 6.76 10.68
N ARG A 115 -1.75 5.91 9.87
CA ARG A 115 -1.87 5.95 8.41
C ARG A 115 -3.29 5.63 7.92
N HIS A 116 -4.12 5.05 8.78
CA HIS A 116 -5.48 4.61 8.48
C HIS A 116 -6.56 5.66 8.80
N GLY A 117 -6.19 6.84 9.29
CA GLY A 117 -7.13 7.95 9.52
C GLY A 117 -7.94 7.78 10.80
N ASP A 118 -9.11 7.15 10.68
CA ASP A 118 -10.11 6.96 11.74
C ASP A 118 -9.73 5.90 12.78
N VAL A 119 -8.88 4.94 12.41
CA VAL A 119 -8.39 3.88 13.30
C VAL A 119 -6.89 4.02 13.51
N VAL A 120 -6.45 4.08 14.77
CA VAL A 120 -5.05 4.13 15.16
C VAL A 120 -4.57 2.77 15.65
N VAL A 121 -3.52 2.22 15.04
CA VAL A 121 -2.90 0.98 15.51
C VAL A 121 -1.80 1.34 16.52
N VAL A 122 -1.83 0.75 17.71
CA VAL A 122 -0.86 1.00 18.79
C VAL A 122 -0.13 -0.27 19.20
N ARG A 123 1.11 -0.13 19.69
CA ARG A 123 2.01 -1.26 20.00
C ARG A 123 2.49 -1.22 21.45
N PRO A 124 1.65 -1.64 22.43
CA PRO A 124 2.00 -1.54 23.85
C PRO A 124 3.22 -2.38 24.25
N MET A 125 3.44 -3.52 23.58
CA MET A 125 4.50 -4.48 23.93
C MET A 125 5.87 -4.14 23.34
N ARG A 126 6.01 -3.00 22.65
CA ARG A 126 7.20 -2.65 21.86
C ARG A 126 8.50 -2.54 22.66
N ASP A 127 8.39 -2.29 23.96
CA ASP A 127 9.54 -2.12 24.86
C ASP A 127 9.95 -3.45 25.53
N HIS A 128 9.23 -4.54 25.25
CA HIS A 128 9.50 -5.88 25.81
C HIS A 128 9.97 -6.85 24.72
N THR A 129 11.01 -7.61 25.02
CA THR A 129 11.51 -8.69 24.16
C THR A 129 10.61 -9.92 24.23
N LEU A 130 10.67 -10.78 23.20
CA LEU A 130 9.92 -12.05 23.21
C LEU A 130 10.28 -12.94 24.41
N LYS A 131 11.55 -12.90 24.87
CA LYS A 131 11.98 -13.66 26.05
C LYS A 131 11.28 -13.16 27.31
N GLU A 132 11.24 -11.85 27.54
CA GLU A 132 10.54 -11.26 28.69
C GLU A 132 9.04 -11.57 28.66
N VAL A 133 8.40 -11.45 27.49
CA VAL A 133 6.98 -11.83 27.34
C VAL A 133 6.75 -13.30 27.65
N ALA A 134 7.64 -14.19 27.22
CA ALA A 134 7.55 -15.61 27.53
C ALA A 134 7.71 -15.90 29.03
N PHE A 135 8.67 -15.25 29.70
CA PHE A 135 8.84 -15.37 31.15
C PHE A 135 7.64 -14.82 31.92
N TYR A 136 7.11 -13.68 31.50
CA TYR A 136 5.90 -13.10 32.09
C TYR A 136 4.73 -14.09 31.99
N ASN A 137 4.46 -14.63 30.79
CA ASN A 137 3.37 -15.59 30.60
C ASN A 137 3.55 -16.84 31.47
N ARG A 138 4.78 -17.34 31.61
CA ARG A 138 5.09 -18.49 32.46
C ARG A 138 4.88 -18.19 33.94
N LEU A 139 5.34 -17.03 34.42
CA LEU A 139 5.28 -16.64 35.84
C LEU A 139 3.84 -16.39 36.29
N PHE A 140 3.03 -15.77 35.43
CA PHE A 140 1.65 -15.40 35.75
C PHE A 140 0.60 -16.38 35.19
N GLY A 141 1.03 -17.50 34.59
CA GLY A 141 0.13 -18.53 34.07
C GLY A 141 -0.75 -18.07 32.90
N VAL A 142 -0.28 -17.10 32.10
CA VAL A 142 -1.00 -16.63 30.91
C VAL A 142 -0.95 -17.72 29.83
N PRO A 143 -2.11 -18.22 29.35
CA PRO A 143 -2.14 -19.26 28.33
C PRO A 143 -1.55 -18.74 27.01
N SER A 144 -0.63 -19.49 26.43
CA SER A 144 -0.07 -19.22 25.11
C SER A 144 -0.57 -20.25 24.11
N VAL A 145 -0.98 -19.78 22.93
CA VAL A 145 -1.41 -20.64 21.82
C VAL A 145 -0.39 -20.53 20.70
N PHE A 146 0.01 -21.67 20.14
CA PHE A 146 0.81 -21.72 18.92
C PHE A 146 -0.10 -21.93 17.71
N THR A 147 -0.12 -20.95 16.81
CA THR A 147 -0.82 -21.05 15.54
C THR A 147 0.21 -21.23 14.42
N PRO A 148 0.20 -22.35 13.68
CA PRO A 148 1.09 -22.52 12.53
C PRO A 148 0.87 -21.39 11.52
N ALA A 149 1.96 -20.73 11.13
CA ALA A 149 2.02 -19.79 10.02
C ALA A 149 2.41 -20.51 8.72
N ILE A 150 2.26 -19.83 7.58
CA ILE A 150 2.54 -20.38 6.24
C ILE A 150 4.01 -20.76 6.02
N ASP A 151 4.90 -20.25 6.86
CA ASP A 151 6.35 -20.45 6.88
C ASP A 151 6.78 -21.46 7.96
N THR A 152 5.81 -22.12 8.63
CA THR A 152 6.09 -23.11 9.66
C THR A 152 6.83 -24.31 9.05
N LYS A 153 7.96 -24.69 9.65
CA LYS A 153 8.90 -25.72 9.13
C LYS A 153 9.57 -25.38 7.79
N ALA A 154 9.43 -24.15 7.29
CA ALA A 154 10.22 -23.71 6.15
C ALA A 154 11.70 -23.57 6.55
N SER A 155 12.61 -23.68 5.58
CA SER A 155 14.04 -23.47 5.83
C SER A 155 14.33 -22.01 6.15
N GLU A 156 15.44 -21.73 6.85
CA GLU A 156 15.85 -20.35 7.17
C GLU A 156 16.00 -19.45 5.93
N LYS A 157 16.33 -20.05 4.77
CA LYS A 157 16.52 -19.35 3.50
C LYS A 157 15.30 -19.37 2.59
N ALA A 158 14.15 -19.88 3.07
CA ALA A 158 12.94 -20.02 2.26
C ALA A 158 12.27 -18.67 1.95
N SER A 159 12.40 -17.68 2.83
CA SER A 159 11.88 -16.33 2.64
C SER A 159 12.77 -15.28 3.26
N ILE A 160 12.59 -14.03 2.84
CA ILE A 160 13.29 -12.88 3.44
C ILE A 160 12.88 -12.72 4.91
N HIS A 161 11.62 -12.98 5.27
CA HIS A 161 11.15 -12.91 6.65
C HIS A 161 11.87 -13.91 7.55
N ARG A 162 11.96 -15.18 7.13
CA ARG A 162 12.67 -16.23 7.86
C ARG A 162 14.17 -15.95 7.95
N LEU A 163 14.77 -15.48 6.86
CA LEU A 163 16.19 -15.16 6.84
C LEU A 163 16.52 -14.02 7.81
N MET A 164 15.72 -12.95 7.80
CA MET A 164 15.90 -11.79 8.68
C MET A 164 15.64 -12.13 10.14
N GLU A 165 14.64 -12.96 10.44
CA GLU A 165 14.41 -13.47 11.78
C GLU A 165 15.60 -14.29 12.29
N ALA A 166 16.05 -15.28 11.51
CA ALA A 166 17.18 -16.12 11.87
C ALA A 166 18.45 -15.28 12.07
N PHE A 167 18.72 -14.33 11.16
CA PHE A 167 19.83 -13.38 11.27
C PHE A 167 19.76 -12.57 12.57
N MET A 168 18.62 -11.97 12.86
CA MET A 168 18.45 -11.10 14.01
C MET A 168 18.56 -11.86 15.34
N LEU A 169 17.95 -13.05 15.42
CA LEU A 169 18.02 -13.90 16.59
C LEU A 169 19.44 -14.46 16.82
N ARG A 170 20.15 -14.81 15.75
CA ARG A 170 21.54 -15.29 15.81
C ARG A 170 22.49 -14.18 16.26
N LEU A 171 22.33 -12.96 15.75
CA LEU A 171 23.09 -11.81 16.23
C LEU A 171 22.83 -11.52 17.70
N GLN A 172 21.56 -11.49 18.12
CA GLN A 172 21.20 -11.27 19.53
C GLN A 172 21.76 -12.34 20.48
N ALA A 173 21.94 -13.58 20.00
CA ALA A 173 22.53 -14.65 20.80
C ALA A 173 24.04 -14.45 21.01
N GLN A 174 24.74 -13.88 20.03
CA GLN A 174 26.18 -13.59 20.12
C GLN A 174 26.47 -12.27 20.81
N PHE A 175 25.61 -11.27 20.60
CA PHE A 175 25.75 -9.92 21.12
C PHE A 175 24.47 -9.54 21.86
N PRO A 176 24.46 -9.61 23.20
CA PRO A 176 23.35 -9.09 23.99
C PRO A 176 23.08 -7.63 23.61
N SER A 177 21.81 -7.23 23.69
CA SER A 177 21.30 -5.90 23.32
C SER A 177 21.20 -5.56 21.82
N THR A 178 21.55 -6.45 20.86
CA THR A 178 21.36 -6.15 19.42
C THR A 178 19.92 -5.73 19.10
N VAL A 179 18.92 -6.50 19.56
CA VAL A 179 17.49 -6.22 19.35
C VAL A 179 17.10 -4.85 19.88
N SER A 180 17.53 -4.52 21.10
CA SER A 180 17.23 -3.23 21.70
C SER A 180 17.89 -2.09 20.91
N THR A 181 19.17 -2.22 20.56
CA THR A 181 19.89 -1.21 19.78
C THR A 181 19.25 -0.97 18.41
N VAL A 182 18.90 -2.03 17.69
CA VAL A 182 18.23 -1.94 16.39
C VAL A 182 16.86 -1.27 16.54
N TYR A 183 16.07 -1.67 17.53
CA TYR A 183 14.76 -1.07 17.78
C TYR A 183 14.87 0.41 18.19
N ARG A 184 15.73 0.77 19.14
CA ARG A 184 15.98 2.15 19.57
C ARG A 184 16.48 3.03 18.44
N THR A 185 17.21 2.47 17.48
CA THR A 185 17.61 3.19 16.26
C THR A 185 16.40 3.50 15.39
N SER A 186 15.45 2.57 15.29
CA SER A 186 14.20 2.80 14.55
C SER A 186 13.30 3.86 15.17
N GLU A 187 13.33 4.05 16.50
CA GLU A 187 12.57 5.11 17.17
C GLU A 187 13.06 6.51 16.82
N LYS A 188 14.32 6.64 16.38
CA LYS A 188 14.88 7.93 15.93
C LYS A 188 14.41 8.31 14.53
N LEU A 189 13.76 7.39 13.81
CA LEU A 189 13.19 7.68 12.50
C LEU A 189 11.97 8.58 12.66
N VAL A 190 12.03 9.75 12.04
CA VAL A 190 10.94 10.72 12.06
C VAL A 190 9.94 10.35 10.97
N LYS A 191 8.65 10.36 11.30
CA LYS A 191 7.58 10.28 10.31
C LYS A 191 7.69 11.53 9.44
N ALA A 192 7.81 11.38 8.12
CA ALA A 192 7.79 12.53 7.21
C ALA A 192 6.60 13.43 7.59
N PRO A 193 6.79 14.76 7.68
CA PRO A 193 5.74 15.68 8.10
C PRO A 193 4.47 15.40 7.30
N ARG A 194 3.38 15.12 8.02
CA ARG A 194 2.08 15.50 7.47
C ARG A 194 2.13 17.01 7.49
N ASP A 195 1.97 17.69 6.37
CA ASP A 195 1.75 19.13 6.38
C ASP A 195 0.48 19.43 7.17
N SER A 196 0.64 19.50 8.48
CA SER A 196 -0.36 19.92 9.44
C SER A 196 -0.38 21.44 9.36
N GLY A 197 -1.15 21.97 8.40
CA GLY A 197 -1.37 23.40 8.30
C GLY A 197 -1.92 23.93 6.97
N ALA A 198 -1.80 23.21 5.85
CA ALA A 198 -2.38 23.63 4.59
C ALA A 198 -3.49 22.66 4.18
N ALA A 199 -4.65 23.21 3.79
CA ALA A 199 -5.78 22.49 3.22
C ALA A 199 -5.46 21.91 1.81
N GLY A 200 -4.30 21.26 1.67
CA GLY A 200 -3.86 20.61 0.45
C GLY A 200 -4.36 19.17 0.36
N PRO A 201 -4.56 18.63 -0.85
CA PRO A 201 -4.88 17.21 -1.04
C PRO A 201 -3.76 16.34 -0.47
N GLN A 202 -4.10 15.40 0.43
CA GLN A 202 -3.15 14.39 0.87
C GLN A 202 -2.61 13.63 -0.35
N GLY A 203 -1.29 13.53 -0.48
CA GLY A 203 -0.64 12.84 -1.59
C GLY A 203 -1.15 11.40 -1.80
N PRO A 204 -0.98 10.85 -3.00
CA PRO A 204 -1.54 9.55 -3.36
C PRO A 204 -1.04 8.45 -2.42
N ARG A 205 -1.92 7.50 -2.05
CA ARG A 205 -1.59 6.42 -1.12
C ARG A 205 -1.55 5.07 -1.83
N CYS A 206 -0.66 4.19 -1.39
CA CYS A 206 -0.56 2.83 -1.90
C CYS A 206 -1.88 2.08 -1.70
N LEU A 207 -2.36 1.42 -2.76
CA LEU A 207 -3.60 0.62 -2.73
C LEU A 207 -3.54 -0.51 -1.70
N LEU A 208 -2.38 -1.12 -1.47
CA LEU A 208 -2.23 -2.28 -0.58
C LEU A 208 -1.81 -1.91 0.84
N CYS A 209 -0.83 -1.04 1.04
CA CYS A 209 -0.33 -0.76 2.39
C CYS A 209 -0.75 0.59 2.95
N MET A 210 -1.48 1.41 2.17
CA MET A 210 -1.91 2.78 2.53
C MET A 210 -0.78 3.75 2.89
N CYS A 211 0.47 3.35 2.68
CA CYS A 211 1.64 4.22 2.75
C CYS A 211 1.57 5.31 1.67
N THR A 212 2.10 6.49 1.96
CA THR A 212 2.21 7.57 0.99
C THR A 212 3.04 7.13 -0.21
N LEU A 213 2.57 7.41 -1.43
CA LEU A 213 3.36 7.21 -2.63
C LEU A 213 4.22 8.45 -2.79
N ASP A 214 5.52 8.27 -2.60
CA ASP A 214 6.52 9.27 -2.93
C ASP A 214 6.66 9.28 -4.46
N ILE A 215 5.82 10.11 -5.12
CA ILE A 215 5.88 10.34 -6.58
C ILE A 215 6.75 11.58 -6.87
N ASP A 216 7.31 12.23 -5.84
CA ASP A 216 8.12 13.42 -6.03
C ASP A 216 9.48 13.04 -6.63
N THR A 217 9.54 13.10 -7.96
CA THR A 217 10.76 12.92 -8.76
C THR A 217 11.85 13.94 -8.44
N ALA A 218 11.52 15.00 -7.70
CA ALA A 218 12.43 16.10 -7.36
C ALA A 218 13.18 15.92 -6.04
N ASP A 219 12.62 15.22 -5.03
CA ASP A 219 13.17 15.23 -3.65
C ASP A 219 13.23 13.87 -2.95
N SER A 220 13.07 12.78 -3.71
CA SER A 220 13.09 11.45 -3.11
C SER A 220 14.51 10.86 -3.12
N ALA A 221 15.13 10.79 -1.93
CA ALA A 221 16.34 10.01 -1.65
C ALA A 221 16.20 8.50 -1.96
N THR A 222 15.07 8.07 -2.53
CA THR A 222 14.81 6.73 -3.08
C THR A 222 15.07 6.63 -4.60
N ALA A 223 15.63 7.67 -5.23
CA ALA A 223 15.94 7.78 -6.67
C ALA A 223 16.99 6.79 -7.24
N PHE A 224 17.30 5.67 -6.59
CA PHE A 224 18.14 4.62 -7.19
C PHE A 224 17.33 3.54 -7.92
N GLY A 225 16.00 3.48 -7.75
CA GLY A 225 15.19 2.32 -8.17
C GLY A 225 14.31 2.49 -9.42
N ALA A 226 13.95 3.71 -9.83
CA ALA A 226 12.91 3.92 -10.84
C ALA A 226 13.41 3.95 -12.30
N GLN A 227 14.72 4.10 -12.54
CA GLN A 227 15.25 4.26 -13.90
C GLN A 227 15.64 2.94 -14.59
N THR A 228 15.64 1.79 -13.90
CA THR A 228 16.18 0.54 -14.48
C THR A 228 15.16 -0.29 -15.28
N SER A 229 13.86 -0.01 -15.20
CA SER A 229 12.85 -0.77 -15.98
C SER A 229 12.66 -0.31 -17.43
N HIS A 230 13.20 0.86 -17.80
CA HIS A 230 13.10 1.37 -19.18
C HIS A 230 14.33 1.08 -20.06
N LEU A 231 15.43 0.55 -19.50
CA LEU A 231 16.68 0.34 -20.25
C LEU A 231 16.83 -1.04 -20.91
N SER A 232 15.83 -1.94 -20.82
CA SER A 232 15.93 -3.29 -21.41
C SER A 232 15.38 -3.45 -22.83
N GLN A 233 15.13 -2.36 -23.57
CA GLN A 233 14.90 -2.42 -25.01
C GLN A 233 16.08 -1.79 -25.78
N MET A 234 17.25 -2.42 -25.68
CA MET A 234 18.30 -2.22 -26.68
C MET A 234 17.88 -2.96 -27.96
N GLN A 235 17.31 -2.22 -28.89
CA GLN A 235 17.00 -2.68 -30.24
C GLN A 235 18.34 -2.94 -30.99
N PRO A 236 18.49 -4.04 -31.75
CA PRO A 236 19.71 -4.29 -32.52
C PRO A 236 19.85 -3.26 -33.67
N PRO A 237 21.07 -2.83 -34.03
CA PRO A 237 21.27 -1.79 -35.03
C PRO A 237 21.04 -2.30 -36.45
N THR A 238 20.22 -1.59 -37.22
CA THR A 238 20.00 -1.78 -38.66
C THR A 238 21.00 -0.89 -39.44
N PRO A 239 21.66 -1.38 -40.51
CA PRO A 239 22.69 -0.63 -41.25
C PRO A 239 22.13 0.53 -42.10
N PRO A 240 22.98 1.49 -42.52
CA PRO A 240 22.56 2.80 -43.02
C PRO A 240 22.07 2.82 -44.47
N ALA A 241 21.29 3.88 -44.75
CA ALA A 241 20.53 4.15 -45.95
C ALA A 241 21.36 4.45 -47.21
N GLU A 242 20.82 4.05 -48.36
CA GLU A 242 21.14 4.62 -49.68
C GLU A 242 19.89 5.29 -50.31
N THR A 243 20.22 6.23 -51.18
CA THR A 243 19.51 7.43 -51.70
C THR A 243 18.24 7.26 -52.54
N PRO A 244 17.49 8.35 -52.81
CA PRO A 244 16.10 8.31 -53.29
C PRO A 244 16.01 8.23 -54.82
N THR A 245 15.06 7.44 -55.32
CA THR A 245 14.60 7.49 -56.71
C THR A 245 13.07 7.47 -56.75
N VAL A 246 12.50 8.55 -57.30
CA VAL A 246 11.12 8.63 -57.81
C VAL A 246 11.11 7.85 -59.14
N PRO A 247 10.02 7.12 -59.51
CA PRO A 247 9.00 7.76 -60.34
C PRO A 247 7.55 7.21 -60.25
N CYS A 248 6.63 8.14 -60.53
CA CYS A 248 5.45 8.06 -61.39
C CYS A 248 4.25 7.12 -61.12
N CYS A 249 3.10 7.80 -61.16
CA CYS A 249 1.71 7.41 -61.31
C CYS A 249 1.40 6.19 -62.19
N SER A 250 0.38 5.42 -61.76
CA SER A 250 -0.55 4.73 -62.66
C SER A 250 -1.92 4.64 -61.99
N ALA A 251 -2.95 5.05 -62.73
CA ALA A 251 -4.35 5.09 -62.34
C ALA A 251 -4.98 3.68 -62.26
N GLY A 252 -5.92 3.51 -61.35
CA GLY A 252 -6.77 2.30 -61.26
C GLY A 252 -8.00 2.58 -60.41
N VAL A 253 -9.15 2.72 -61.09
CA VAL A 253 -10.47 3.11 -60.59
C VAL A 253 -11.04 2.07 -59.61
N GLY A 254 -11.60 2.51 -58.48
CA GLY A 254 -12.32 1.64 -57.55
C GLY A 254 -13.00 2.43 -56.41
N ARG A 255 -14.27 2.74 -56.63
CA ARG A 255 -15.14 3.60 -55.81
C ARG A 255 -15.56 2.91 -54.50
N ALA A 256 -15.26 3.50 -53.34
CA ALA A 256 -16.09 3.41 -52.13
C ALA A 256 -15.75 4.59 -51.19
N GLN A 257 -16.59 5.62 -51.25
CA GLN A 257 -16.66 6.66 -50.23
C GLN A 257 -17.16 6.03 -48.92
N SER A 258 -16.33 6.07 -47.88
CA SER A 258 -16.79 6.03 -46.50
C SER A 258 -16.05 7.13 -45.76
N CYS A 259 -16.84 8.12 -45.34
CA CYS A 259 -16.44 9.38 -44.74
C CYS A 259 -15.76 9.20 -43.37
N CYS A 260 -14.85 10.14 -43.07
CA CYS A 260 -14.45 10.63 -41.75
C CYS A 260 -13.83 9.58 -40.79
N GLN A 261 -12.51 9.49 -40.71
CA GLN A 261 -11.62 10.28 -39.83
C GLN A 261 -11.99 10.22 -38.33
N GLY A 262 -11.07 9.66 -37.53
CA GLY A 262 -10.78 10.22 -36.21
C GLY A 262 -11.35 9.51 -34.99
N ALA A 263 -11.34 8.18 -34.91
CA ALA A 263 -11.33 7.50 -33.62
C ALA A 263 -9.92 6.95 -33.41
N GLY A 264 -9.08 7.69 -32.67
CA GLY A 264 -7.83 7.17 -32.16
C GLY A 264 -8.08 5.88 -31.37
N PRO A 265 -7.09 4.96 -31.26
CA PRO A 265 -7.29 3.76 -30.48
C PRO A 265 -7.57 4.21 -29.06
N CYS A 266 -8.80 4.00 -28.58
CA CYS A 266 -9.14 4.10 -27.16
C CYS A 266 -8.21 3.10 -26.47
N GLY A 267 -7.07 3.60 -25.99
CA GLY A 267 -6.04 2.80 -25.35
C GLY A 267 -6.63 2.21 -24.09
N ARG A 268 -7.21 1.02 -24.19
CA ARG A 268 -7.68 0.24 -23.07
C ARG A 268 -6.44 -0.19 -22.30
N LYS A 269 -5.89 0.73 -21.51
CA LYS A 269 -4.72 0.51 -20.66
C LYS A 269 -4.98 -0.79 -19.88
N ASP A 270 -3.98 -1.68 -19.89
CA ASP A 270 -4.03 -2.96 -19.21
C ASP A 270 -4.52 -2.77 -17.75
N PRO A 271 -5.59 -3.47 -17.30
CA PRO A 271 -6.08 -3.36 -15.91
C PRO A 271 -4.97 -3.61 -14.89
N ARG A 272 -3.95 -4.40 -15.25
CA ARG A 272 -2.78 -4.63 -14.41
C ARG A 272 -1.87 -3.41 -14.28
N GLY A 273 -1.75 -2.60 -15.33
CA GLY A 273 -0.98 -1.35 -15.32
C GLY A 273 -1.51 -0.38 -14.27
N HIS A 274 -2.83 -0.14 -14.27
CA HIS A 274 -3.48 0.78 -13.32
C HIS A 274 -3.30 0.36 -11.86
N VAL A 275 -3.40 -0.94 -11.57
CA VAL A 275 -3.18 -1.44 -10.21
C VAL A 275 -1.73 -1.20 -9.80
N ILE A 276 -0.76 -1.52 -10.66
CA ILE A 276 0.67 -1.36 -10.37
C ILE A 276 1.03 0.12 -10.14
N GLU A 277 0.49 1.04 -10.93
CA GLU A 277 0.72 2.48 -10.78
C GLU A 277 0.30 3.00 -9.40
N GLN A 278 -0.71 2.41 -8.78
CA GLN A 278 -1.23 2.79 -7.45
C GLN A 278 -0.49 2.13 -6.27
N LEU A 279 0.63 1.44 -6.51
CA LEU A 279 1.39 0.75 -5.47
C LEU A 279 2.72 1.42 -5.16
N CYS A 280 3.16 1.32 -3.90
CA CYS A 280 4.52 1.70 -3.51
C CYS A 280 5.53 0.67 -4.03
N TYR A 281 6.82 1.03 -4.09
CA TYR A 281 7.88 0.16 -4.58
C TYR A 281 7.84 -1.25 -3.97
N GLY A 282 7.82 -1.37 -2.64
CA GLY A 282 7.80 -2.68 -1.97
C GLY A 282 6.57 -3.52 -2.33
N CYS A 283 5.39 -2.90 -2.41
CA CYS A 283 4.18 -3.59 -2.86
C CYS A 283 4.25 -3.99 -4.34
N ARG A 284 4.84 -3.16 -5.22
CA ARG A 284 5.05 -3.50 -6.63
C ARG A 284 5.97 -4.71 -6.78
N VAL A 285 7.05 -4.79 -5.99
CA VAL A 285 7.98 -5.94 -6.02
C VAL A 285 7.24 -7.23 -5.68
N ASN A 286 6.47 -7.25 -4.58
CA ASN A 286 5.68 -8.42 -4.19
C ASN A 286 4.61 -8.78 -5.24
N MET A 287 4.00 -7.77 -5.87
CA MET A 287 2.97 -7.99 -6.91
C MET A 287 3.52 -8.55 -8.22
N LYS A 288 4.83 -8.49 -8.48
CA LYS A 288 5.45 -9.18 -9.64
C LYS A 288 5.39 -10.70 -9.48
N ASP A 289 5.34 -11.20 -8.25
CA ASP A 289 5.24 -12.63 -7.94
C ASP A 289 3.81 -13.16 -8.03
N LEU A 290 2.84 -12.30 -8.29
CA LEU A 290 1.46 -12.67 -8.59
C LEU A 290 1.23 -12.63 -10.12
N PRO A 291 1.01 -13.79 -10.77
CA PRO A 291 0.96 -13.88 -12.24
C PRO A 291 -0.33 -13.28 -12.84
N SER A 292 -1.46 -13.38 -12.14
CA SER A 292 -2.74 -12.78 -12.54
C SER A 292 -3.34 -11.98 -11.39
N LEU A 293 -4.11 -10.94 -11.71
CA LEU A 293 -4.87 -10.17 -10.74
C LEU A 293 -6.23 -10.80 -10.39
N ASP A 294 -6.72 -11.76 -11.18
CA ASP A 294 -8.02 -12.40 -10.99
C ASP A 294 -8.22 -13.02 -9.60
N PRO A 295 -7.18 -13.62 -8.95
CA PRO A 295 -7.34 -14.19 -7.62
C PRO A 295 -7.40 -13.14 -6.50
N LEU A 296 -7.13 -11.85 -6.78
CA LEU A 296 -7.16 -10.82 -5.75
C LEU A 296 -8.58 -10.62 -5.21
N PRO A 297 -8.72 -10.27 -3.92
CA PRO A 297 -10.01 -9.94 -3.35
C PRO A 297 -10.72 -8.83 -4.16
N PRO A 298 -12.02 -8.99 -4.49
CA PRO A 298 -12.75 -8.04 -5.33
C PRO A 298 -12.74 -6.61 -4.81
N TYR A 299 -12.69 -6.42 -3.49
CA TYR A 299 -12.64 -5.10 -2.88
C TYR A 299 -11.37 -4.31 -3.27
N ILE A 300 -10.24 -4.98 -3.50
CA ILE A 300 -8.98 -4.34 -3.92
C ILE A 300 -9.11 -3.85 -5.36
N LEU A 301 -9.65 -4.69 -6.24
CA LEU A 301 -9.85 -4.35 -7.65
C LEU A 301 -10.88 -3.21 -7.81
N ALA A 302 -11.98 -3.27 -7.07
CA ALA A 302 -13.00 -2.23 -7.08
C ALA A 302 -12.45 -0.88 -6.60
N GLU A 303 -11.64 -0.87 -5.54
CA GLU A 303 -10.99 0.36 -5.06
C GLU A 303 -9.95 0.90 -6.05
N ALA A 304 -9.17 0.02 -6.69
CA ALA A 304 -8.25 0.43 -7.73
C ALA A 304 -8.96 1.12 -8.90
N GLN A 305 -10.07 0.53 -9.36
CA GLN A 305 -10.91 1.10 -10.42
C GLN A 305 -11.50 2.44 -9.99
N LEU A 306 -12.01 2.54 -8.77
CA LEU A 306 -12.59 3.76 -8.24
C LEU A 306 -11.56 4.90 -8.15
N ARG A 307 -10.32 4.60 -7.75
CA ARG A 307 -9.22 5.58 -7.73
C ARG A 307 -8.84 6.04 -9.13
N SER A 308 -8.77 5.12 -10.10
CA SER A 308 -8.51 5.47 -11.51
C SER A 308 -9.63 6.32 -12.10
N GLN A 309 -10.89 6.00 -11.82
CA GLN A 309 -12.03 6.80 -12.26
C GLN A 309 -12.01 8.18 -11.64
N ARG A 310 -11.75 8.30 -10.32
CA ARG A 310 -11.62 9.60 -9.66
C ARG A 310 -10.50 10.44 -10.26
N ALA A 311 -9.32 9.84 -10.51
CA ALA A 311 -8.21 10.55 -11.14
C ALA A 311 -8.57 11.03 -12.56
N TRP A 312 -9.24 10.20 -13.35
CA TRP A 312 -9.71 10.56 -14.69
C TRP A 312 -10.71 11.71 -14.66
N VAL A 313 -11.74 11.63 -13.80
CA VAL A 313 -12.75 12.69 -13.63
C VAL A 313 -12.09 13.98 -13.12
N SER A 314 -11.18 13.90 -12.15
CA SER A 314 -10.46 15.09 -11.66
C SER A 314 -9.62 15.76 -12.74
N GLN A 315 -8.97 14.99 -13.61
CA GLN A 315 -8.20 15.52 -14.73
C GLN A 315 -9.09 16.21 -15.76
N GLU A 316 -10.24 15.62 -16.09
CA GLU A 316 -11.21 16.20 -17.03
C GLU A 316 -11.82 17.49 -16.47
N ILE A 317 -12.15 17.53 -15.17
CA ILE A 317 -12.66 18.75 -14.51
C ILE A 317 -11.60 19.84 -14.43
N GLN A 318 -10.32 19.49 -14.21
CA GLN A 318 -9.23 20.45 -14.11
C GLN A 318 -9.02 21.23 -15.41
N GLU A 319 -9.37 20.66 -16.57
CA GLU A 319 -9.38 21.35 -17.87
C GLU A 319 -10.40 22.51 -17.93
N TYR A 320 -11.43 22.48 -17.06
CA TYR A 320 -12.51 23.47 -17.02
C TYR A 320 -12.43 24.42 -15.82
N LEU A 321 -11.45 24.25 -14.92
CA LEU A 321 -11.22 25.19 -13.81
C LEU A 321 -10.43 26.38 -14.34
N ILE A 322 -11.06 27.56 -14.33
CA ILE A 322 -10.37 28.83 -14.56
C ILE A 322 -9.46 29.07 -13.34
N GLU A 323 -8.15 29.11 -13.56
CA GLU A 323 -7.21 29.58 -12.55
C GLU A 323 -7.46 31.08 -12.37
N ASP A 324 -8.06 31.49 -11.25
CA ASP A 324 -8.16 32.89 -10.87
C ASP A 324 -6.74 33.42 -10.63
N SER A 325 -6.13 33.95 -11.69
CA SER A 325 -4.85 34.64 -11.62
C SER A 325 -5.04 35.96 -10.88
N ASP A 326 -4.83 35.95 -9.57
CA ASP A 326 -4.59 37.17 -8.77
C ASP A 326 -3.20 37.74 -9.13
N ASP A 327 -3.03 38.17 -10.38
CA ASP A 327 -1.96 39.07 -10.80
C ASP A 327 -2.55 40.48 -10.98
N GLU A 328 -3.02 41.09 -9.89
CA GLU A 328 -3.16 42.54 -9.82
C GLU A 328 -1.76 43.14 -9.66
N VAL A 329 -1.17 43.40 -10.82
CA VAL A 329 -0.03 44.29 -11.03
C VAL A 329 -0.27 45.60 -10.27
N HIS A 330 0.46 45.81 -9.17
CA HIS A 330 0.64 47.14 -8.59
C HIS A 330 1.52 47.98 -9.53
N THR A 331 0.91 48.52 -10.58
CA THR A 331 1.36 49.73 -11.27
C THR A 331 0.39 50.85 -10.93
N SER A 332 0.77 51.73 -10.01
CA SER A 332 0.46 53.16 -10.09
C SER A 332 1.17 53.94 -8.99
N GLU A 333 1.62 55.11 -9.39
CA GLU A 333 2.51 56.08 -8.76
C GLU A 333 1.94 56.72 -7.48
N SER A 334 2.82 57.08 -6.55
CA SER A 334 3.01 58.45 -6.01
C SER A 334 4.20 58.49 -5.05
#